data_AF-A0A917NFQ9-F1
#
_entry.id   AF-A0A917NFQ9-F1
#
_cell.length_a   1.000
_cell.length_b   1.000
_cell.length_c   1.000
_cell.angle_alpha   90.00
_cell.angle_beta   90.00
_cell.angle_gamma   90.00
#
_symmetry.space_group_name_H-M   'P 1'
#
loop_
_entity.id
_entity.type
_entity.pdbx_description
1 polymer ?
#
loop_
_entity_poly.entity_id
_entity_poly.type
_entity_poly.pdbx_seq_one_letter_code
_entity_poly.pdbx_strand_id
1 'polypeptide(L)'
;MIPPAFDYVRPASVDEAVRALADAGEDAKVLAGGQSLLPLLRLRLAFPELVVDVGRIPELRGVRDEGDALVIGALTTHHDVMHDPLVRRHAGLLAAATETVADPAVRHRGTLGGSLAHADPAGDLPAVVLTLDAELVAVGPNGRRTIPAREFFVDYLQTVLAPDELLVEVRVPKADGWGFHYEKFHRVAQAWPIVGVAALVRRDNGHIAEARVGLSNMGSTPLRATAAEQALAGAGDPDAVARAAESAAEGTRPSQDPSGSPEYRAHLARVLTKRAVLTAAGMG
;
A
#
# COMPACT_ATOMS: atom_id res chain seq x y z
N MET A 1 -14.10 -26.06 1.74
CA MET A 1 -14.38 -24.81 2.47
C MET A 1 -15.33 -23.97 1.61
N ILE A 2 -16.55 -23.72 2.10
CA ILE A 2 -17.65 -23.11 1.32
C ILE A 2 -18.04 -21.78 1.98
N PRO A 3 -18.07 -20.65 1.23
CA PRO A 3 -18.55 -19.35 1.70
C PRO A 3 -19.98 -19.40 2.28
N PRO A 4 -20.37 -18.44 3.14
CA PRO A 4 -21.78 -18.19 3.39
C PRO A 4 -22.50 -17.80 2.10
N ALA A 5 -23.82 -17.99 2.05
CA ALA A 5 -24.64 -17.46 0.97
C ALA A 5 -24.66 -15.93 1.03
N PHE A 6 -24.66 -15.29 -0.13
CA PHE A 6 -24.78 -13.85 -0.30
C PHE A 6 -25.43 -13.57 -1.65
N ASP A 7 -26.10 -12.43 -1.75
CA ASP A 7 -26.54 -11.89 -3.03
C ASP A 7 -25.36 -11.28 -3.77
N TYR A 8 -25.45 -11.25 -5.10
CA TYR A 8 -24.39 -10.78 -5.97
C TYR A 8 -24.95 -9.83 -7.00
N VAL A 9 -24.36 -8.64 -7.05
CA VAL A 9 -24.64 -7.64 -8.09
C VAL A 9 -23.36 -7.26 -8.79
N ARG A 10 -23.48 -6.90 -10.06
CA ARG A 10 -22.35 -6.57 -10.91
C ARG A 10 -22.62 -5.28 -11.70
N PRO A 11 -22.44 -4.12 -11.04
CA PRO A 11 -22.65 -2.82 -11.67
C PRO A 11 -21.73 -2.61 -12.89
N ALA A 12 -22.19 -1.79 -13.83
CA ALA A 12 -21.45 -1.41 -15.04
C ALA A 12 -20.75 -0.05 -14.92
N SER A 13 -21.05 0.74 -13.88
CA SER A 13 -20.49 2.07 -13.61
C SER A 13 -20.20 2.29 -12.12
N VAL A 14 -19.35 3.26 -11.79
CA VAL A 14 -19.13 3.71 -10.40
C VAL A 14 -20.44 4.16 -9.76
N ASP A 15 -21.29 4.90 -10.47
CA ASP A 15 -22.56 5.38 -9.91
C ASP A 15 -23.50 4.22 -9.53
N GLU A 16 -23.58 3.18 -10.36
CA GLU A 16 -24.36 1.98 -10.02
C GLU A 16 -23.77 1.23 -8.82
N ALA A 17 -22.43 1.16 -8.72
CA ALA A 17 -21.77 0.53 -7.59
C ALA A 17 -22.04 1.30 -6.29
N VAL A 18 -21.90 2.63 -6.31
CA VAL A 18 -22.17 3.50 -5.16
C VAL A 18 -23.63 3.42 -4.74
N ARG A 19 -24.59 3.39 -5.68
CA ARG A 19 -26.01 3.16 -5.35
C ARG A 19 -26.22 1.82 -4.66
N ALA A 20 -25.65 0.74 -5.19
CA ALA A 20 -25.76 -0.58 -4.57
C ALA A 20 -25.14 -0.65 -3.16
N LEU A 21 -24.02 0.06 -2.93
CA LEU A 21 -23.40 0.18 -1.62
C LEU A 21 -24.26 1.02 -0.66
N ALA A 22 -24.81 2.14 -1.12
CA ALA A 22 -25.68 3.00 -0.31
C ALA A 22 -26.98 2.29 0.09
N ASP A 23 -27.57 1.51 -0.81
CA ASP A 23 -28.81 0.76 -0.56
C ASP A 23 -28.59 -0.37 0.46
N ALA A 24 -27.42 -1.01 0.44
CA ALA A 24 -27.10 -2.16 1.31
C ALA A 24 -26.33 -1.77 2.59
N GLY A 25 -25.72 -0.59 2.67
CA GLY A 25 -24.98 -0.13 3.84
C GLY A 25 -23.85 -1.07 4.27
N GLU A 26 -23.75 -1.33 5.58
CA GLU A 26 -22.68 -2.16 6.17
C GLU A 26 -22.74 -3.65 5.77
N ASP A 27 -23.89 -4.10 5.25
CA ASP A 27 -24.11 -5.49 4.83
C ASP A 27 -23.49 -5.79 3.46
N ALA A 28 -23.00 -4.78 2.76
CA ALA A 28 -22.35 -4.89 1.46
C ALA A 28 -20.81 -5.03 1.57
N LYS A 29 -20.22 -5.82 0.67
CA LYS A 29 -18.77 -5.79 0.42
C LYS A 29 -18.42 -5.69 -1.06
N VAL A 30 -17.46 -4.82 -1.36
CA VAL A 30 -16.91 -4.65 -2.70
C VAL A 30 -16.02 -5.83 -3.07
N LEU A 31 -16.29 -6.46 -4.21
CA LEU A 31 -15.42 -7.46 -4.83
C LEU A 31 -14.62 -6.84 -5.98
N ALA A 32 -13.33 -6.63 -5.73
CA ALA A 32 -12.33 -6.29 -6.75
C ALA A 32 -11.63 -7.57 -7.26
N GLY A 33 -10.32 -7.71 -7.04
CA GLY A 33 -9.56 -8.91 -7.41
C GLY A 33 -9.91 -10.19 -6.64
N GLY A 34 -10.57 -10.04 -5.48
CA GLY A 34 -11.02 -11.13 -4.62
C GLY A 34 -9.92 -11.88 -3.86
N GLN A 35 -8.67 -11.42 -3.91
CA GLN A 35 -7.52 -12.14 -3.34
C GLN A 35 -7.40 -12.02 -1.81
N SER A 36 -8.14 -11.11 -1.18
CA SER A 36 -8.33 -11.07 0.28
C SER A 36 -9.76 -11.44 0.69
N LEU A 37 -10.76 -10.86 0.02
CA LEU A 37 -12.17 -11.08 0.35
C LEU A 37 -12.59 -12.55 0.20
N LEU A 38 -12.29 -13.21 -0.94
CA LEU A 38 -12.74 -14.60 -1.14
C LEU A 38 -12.11 -15.59 -0.15
N PRO A 39 -10.81 -15.48 0.21
CA PRO A 39 -10.27 -16.22 1.35
C PRO A 39 -11.05 -15.99 2.66
N LEU A 40 -11.34 -14.73 3.03
CA LEU A 40 -12.10 -14.42 4.24
C LEU A 40 -13.50 -15.07 4.22
N LEU A 41 -14.20 -15.02 3.09
CA LEU A 41 -15.50 -15.68 2.94
C LEU A 41 -15.40 -17.21 3.07
N ARG A 42 -14.41 -17.84 2.41
CA ARG A 42 -14.20 -19.30 2.47
C ARG A 42 -13.86 -19.79 3.89
N LEU A 43 -13.15 -18.97 4.66
CA LEU A 43 -12.82 -19.22 6.06
C LEU A 43 -13.90 -18.77 7.04
N ARG A 44 -14.98 -18.14 6.55
CA ARG A 44 -16.07 -17.58 7.35
C ARG A 44 -15.58 -16.56 8.39
N LEU A 45 -14.69 -15.69 7.95
CA LEU A 45 -14.19 -14.53 8.70
C LEU A 45 -14.91 -13.24 8.28
N ALA A 46 -15.75 -13.29 7.24
CA ALA A 46 -16.61 -12.20 6.79
C ALA A 46 -17.96 -12.78 6.32
N PHE A 47 -19.04 -12.03 6.53
CA PHE A 47 -20.43 -12.46 6.29
C PHE A 47 -21.27 -11.33 5.65
N PRO A 48 -20.90 -10.82 4.47
CA PRO A 48 -21.75 -9.85 3.78
C PRO A 48 -23.05 -10.51 3.32
N GLU A 49 -24.14 -9.76 3.33
CA GLU A 49 -25.38 -10.16 2.67
C GLU A 49 -25.31 -9.89 1.18
N LEU A 50 -24.58 -8.83 0.76
CA LEU A 50 -24.40 -8.44 -0.63
C LEU A 50 -22.92 -8.34 -1.02
N VAL A 51 -22.57 -8.92 -2.17
CA VAL A 51 -21.28 -8.70 -2.82
C VAL A 51 -21.46 -7.87 -4.08
N VAL A 52 -20.82 -6.69 -4.11
CA VAL A 52 -20.83 -5.75 -5.24
C VAL A 52 -19.55 -5.94 -6.06
N ASP A 53 -19.63 -6.65 -7.19
CA ASP A 53 -18.49 -6.90 -8.07
C ASP A 53 -18.25 -5.74 -9.02
N VAL A 54 -17.21 -4.96 -8.73
CA VAL A 54 -16.78 -3.80 -9.52
C VAL A 54 -15.88 -4.18 -10.69
N GLY A 55 -15.52 -5.45 -10.85
CA GLY A 55 -14.52 -5.96 -11.79
C GLY A 55 -14.79 -5.65 -13.27
N ARG A 56 -16.01 -5.22 -13.64
CA ARG A 56 -16.37 -4.83 -15.02
C ARG A 56 -16.32 -3.34 -15.30
N ILE A 57 -16.14 -2.50 -14.28
CA ILE A 57 -16.19 -1.06 -14.46
C ILE A 57 -14.87 -0.61 -15.14
N PRO A 58 -14.91 -0.14 -16.40
CA PRO A 58 -13.69 0.14 -17.16
C PRO A 58 -12.96 1.40 -16.66
N GLU A 59 -13.69 2.38 -16.13
CA GLU A 59 -13.12 3.64 -15.64
C GLU A 59 -12.23 3.47 -14.40
N LEU A 60 -12.29 2.31 -13.73
CA LEU A 60 -11.46 1.98 -12.57
C LEU A 60 -10.11 1.36 -12.98
N ARG A 61 -9.74 1.34 -14.26
CA ARG A 61 -8.54 0.66 -14.75
C ARG A 61 -7.59 1.61 -15.45
N GLY A 62 -6.32 1.21 -15.45
CA GLY A 62 -5.27 1.84 -16.24
C GLY A 62 -4.49 2.88 -15.46
N VAL A 63 -3.44 3.36 -16.13
CA VAL A 63 -2.52 4.37 -15.63
C VAL A 63 -2.53 5.53 -16.62
N ARG A 64 -2.60 6.75 -16.09
CA ARG A 64 -2.50 7.97 -16.89
C ARG A 64 -1.58 8.98 -16.21
N ASP A 65 -0.96 9.83 -17.02
CA ASP A 65 -0.14 10.94 -16.56
C ASP A 65 -1.02 12.21 -16.47
N GLU A 66 -1.06 12.85 -15.30
CA GLU A 66 -1.74 14.13 -15.08
C GLU A 66 -0.77 15.22 -14.60
N GLY A 67 0.41 15.31 -15.23
CA GLY A 67 1.36 16.40 -14.98
C GLY A 67 2.27 16.09 -13.81
N ASP A 68 1.86 16.44 -12.59
CA ASP A 68 2.65 16.27 -11.36
C ASP A 68 2.46 14.90 -10.69
N ALA A 69 1.41 14.16 -11.07
CA ALA A 69 1.10 12.84 -10.56
C ALA A 69 0.72 11.85 -11.67
N LEU A 70 0.98 10.57 -11.40
CA LEU A 70 0.31 9.48 -12.09
C LEU A 70 -1.05 9.25 -11.44
N VAL A 71 -2.05 8.91 -12.25
CA VAL A 71 -3.34 8.45 -11.74
C VAL A 71 -3.57 7.02 -12.15
N ILE A 72 -3.75 6.16 -11.14
CA ILE A 72 -3.85 4.72 -11.28
C ILE A 72 -5.26 4.30 -10.86
N GLY A 73 -6.04 3.73 -11.77
CA GLY A 73 -7.38 3.24 -11.46
C GLY A 73 -7.33 2.13 -10.40
N ALA A 74 -8.28 2.12 -9.47
CA ALA A 74 -8.30 1.21 -8.32
C ALA A 74 -8.31 -0.29 -8.69
N LEU A 75 -8.82 -0.65 -9.88
CA LEU A 75 -8.84 -2.01 -10.43
C LEU A 75 -7.67 -2.33 -11.35
N THR A 76 -6.66 -1.48 -11.44
CA THR A 76 -5.39 -1.81 -12.08
C THR A 76 -4.76 -2.97 -11.30
N THR A 77 -4.47 -4.07 -11.98
CA THR A 77 -3.96 -5.28 -11.33
C THR A 77 -2.52 -5.05 -10.87
N HIS A 78 -2.05 -5.81 -9.88
CA HIS A 78 -0.64 -5.75 -9.48
C HIS A 78 0.28 -6.09 -10.66
N HIS A 79 -0.13 -7.02 -11.53
CA HIS A 79 0.59 -7.34 -12.76
C HIS A 79 0.73 -6.12 -13.68
N ASP A 80 -0.36 -5.37 -13.90
CA ASP A 80 -0.32 -4.20 -14.76
C ASP A 80 0.51 -3.07 -14.12
N VAL A 81 0.35 -2.82 -12.82
CA VAL A 81 1.10 -1.77 -12.09
C VAL A 81 2.61 -1.98 -12.20
N MET A 82 3.11 -3.21 -12.03
CA MET A 82 4.58 -3.44 -12.05
C MET A 82 5.20 -3.38 -13.45
N HIS A 83 4.40 -3.58 -14.50
CA HIS A 83 4.87 -3.55 -15.89
C HIS A 83 4.55 -2.23 -16.60
N ASP A 84 3.68 -1.38 -16.03
CA ASP A 84 3.30 -0.13 -16.66
C ASP A 84 4.52 0.81 -16.81
N PRO A 85 4.79 1.31 -18.03
CA PRO A 85 5.97 2.11 -18.30
C PRO A 85 5.97 3.46 -17.57
N LEU A 86 4.80 4.07 -17.32
CA LEU A 86 4.71 5.31 -16.57
C LEU A 86 5.03 5.06 -15.09
N VAL A 87 4.47 4.00 -14.50
CA VAL A 87 4.75 3.63 -13.11
C VAL A 87 6.23 3.33 -12.93
N ARG A 88 6.84 2.53 -13.80
CA ARG A 88 8.27 2.19 -13.71
C ARG A 88 9.17 3.42 -13.82
N ARG A 89 8.77 4.41 -14.62
CA ARG A 89 9.54 5.65 -14.81
C ARG A 89 9.39 6.62 -13.65
N HIS A 90 8.15 6.92 -13.26
CA HIS A 90 7.86 8.05 -12.37
C HIS A 90 7.54 7.63 -10.92
N ALA A 91 7.24 6.35 -10.70
CA ALA A 91 6.88 5.80 -9.39
C ALA A 91 7.56 4.42 -9.19
N GLY A 92 8.85 4.33 -9.50
CA GLY A 92 9.60 3.07 -9.51
C GLY A 92 9.55 2.29 -8.19
N LEU A 93 9.45 2.98 -7.05
CA LEU A 93 9.21 2.35 -5.75
C LEU A 93 7.92 1.51 -5.72
N LEU A 94 6.83 2.02 -6.31
CA LEU A 94 5.56 1.30 -6.41
C LEU A 94 5.70 0.06 -7.27
N ALA A 95 6.36 0.15 -8.42
CA ALA A 95 6.59 -1.01 -9.28
C ALA A 95 7.43 -2.08 -8.53
N ALA A 96 8.56 -1.69 -7.95
CA ALA A 96 9.48 -2.58 -7.25
C ALA A 96 8.81 -3.31 -6.07
N ALA A 97 8.04 -2.60 -5.24
CA ALA A 97 7.30 -3.23 -4.16
C ALA A 97 6.22 -4.20 -4.69
N THR A 98 5.50 -3.80 -5.75
CA THR A 98 4.43 -4.61 -6.37
C THR A 98 4.97 -5.95 -6.90
N GLU A 99 6.19 -5.98 -7.43
CA GLU A 99 6.84 -7.22 -7.89
C GLU A 99 6.98 -8.28 -6.78
N THR A 100 7.07 -7.84 -5.52
CA THR A 100 7.21 -8.72 -4.33
C THR A 100 5.88 -9.15 -3.70
N VAL A 101 4.75 -8.66 -4.24
CA VAL A 101 3.42 -8.97 -3.71
C VAL A 101 2.99 -10.35 -4.17
N ALA A 102 2.91 -11.29 -3.23
CA ALA A 102 2.39 -12.64 -3.43
C ALA A 102 3.04 -13.39 -4.63
N ASP A 103 2.26 -14.19 -5.35
CA ASP A 103 2.68 -14.95 -6.54
C ASP A 103 2.05 -14.38 -7.83
N PRO A 104 2.48 -14.82 -9.02
CA PRO A 104 1.92 -14.33 -10.28
C PRO A 104 0.41 -14.51 -10.40
N ALA A 105 -0.19 -15.60 -9.91
CA ALA A 105 -1.63 -15.83 -10.04
C ALA A 105 -2.41 -14.82 -9.20
N VAL A 106 -1.95 -14.54 -7.98
CA VAL A 106 -2.49 -13.46 -7.15
C VAL A 106 -2.31 -12.12 -7.86
N ARG A 107 -1.14 -11.82 -8.44
CA ARG A 107 -0.88 -10.51 -9.09
C ARG A 107 -1.74 -10.22 -10.32
N HIS A 108 -2.15 -11.24 -11.08
CA HIS A 108 -3.06 -11.06 -12.22
C HIS A 108 -4.51 -10.76 -11.81
N ARG A 109 -4.87 -10.98 -10.55
CA ARG A 109 -6.22 -10.74 -10.04
C ARG A 109 -6.28 -9.61 -9.03
N GLY A 110 -5.36 -9.62 -8.06
CA GLY A 110 -5.22 -8.59 -7.03
C GLY A 110 -5.01 -7.22 -7.67
N THR A 111 -5.62 -6.21 -7.07
CA THR A 111 -5.69 -4.86 -7.60
C THR A 111 -5.07 -3.89 -6.61
N LEU A 112 -4.44 -2.82 -7.09
CA LEU A 112 -3.88 -1.77 -6.22
C LEU A 112 -4.92 -1.25 -5.23
N GLY A 113 -6.07 -0.78 -5.71
CA GLY A 113 -7.12 -0.23 -4.85
C GLY A 113 -7.67 -1.25 -3.86
N GLY A 114 -7.91 -2.49 -4.30
CA GLY A 114 -8.32 -3.58 -3.39
C GLY A 114 -7.31 -3.85 -2.27
N SER A 115 -6.00 -3.80 -2.54
CA SER A 115 -4.98 -3.95 -1.50
C SER A 115 -4.99 -2.79 -0.51
N LEU A 116 -5.20 -1.56 -0.98
CA LEU A 116 -5.21 -0.37 -0.11
C LEU A 116 -6.49 -0.32 0.73
N ALA A 117 -7.65 -0.56 0.12
CA ALA A 117 -8.95 -0.58 0.80
C ALA A 117 -9.06 -1.73 1.82
N HIS A 118 -8.30 -2.82 1.64
CA HIS A 118 -8.24 -3.89 2.62
C HIS A 118 -7.51 -3.49 3.92
N ALA A 119 -6.55 -2.56 3.82
CA ALA A 119 -5.84 -1.96 4.96
C ALA A 119 -5.23 -2.97 5.97
N ASP A 120 -4.76 -4.11 5.48
CA ASP A 120 -3.94 -5.00 6.30
C ASP A 120 -2.57 -4.34 6.55
N PRO A 121 -2.14 -4.10 7.79
CA PRO A 121 -0.82 -3.52 8.06
C PRO A 121 0.35 -4.42 7.62
N ALA A 122 0.12 -5.73 7.45
CA ALA A 122 1.10 -6.60 6.83
C ALA A 122 1.21 -6.37 5.32
N GLY A 123 0.29 -5.59 4.73
CA GLY A 123 0.30 -5.09 3.37
C GLY A 123 1.62 -4.43 2.95
N ASP A 124 2.16 -4.80 1.79
CA ASP A 124 3.32 -4.10 1.21
C ASP A 124 2.92 -2.68 0.75
N LEU A 125 1.85 -2.58 -0.05
CA LEU A 125 1.47 -1.36 -0.77
C LEU A 125 0.98 -0.19 0.09
N PRO A 126 0.27 -0.39 1.23
CA PRO A 126 -0.11 0.70 2.13
C PRO A 126 1.08 1.56 2.58
N ALA A 127 2.19 0.95 2.97
CA ALA A 127 3.40 1.68 3.36
C ALA A 127 4.03 2.43 2.18
N VAL A 128 4.00 1.83 0.98
CA VAL A 128 4.59 2.42 -0.23
C VAL A 128 3.84 3.67 -0.67
N VAL A 129 2.50 3.64 -0.71
CA VAL A 129 1.71 4.82 -1.09
C VAL A 129 1.84 5.93 -0.04
N LEU A 130 2.03 5.56 1.23
CA LEU A 130 2.34 6.50 2.31
C LEU A 130 3.74 7.13 2.16
N THR A 131 4.75 6.36 1.74
CA THR A 131 6.10 6.90 1.46
C THR A 131 6.11 7.85 0.25
N LEU A 132 5.29 7.56 -0.76
CA LEU A 132 5.13 8.37 -1.96
C LEU A 132 4.28 9.63 -1.75
N ASP A 133 3.70 9.83 -0.55
CA ASP A 133 2.70 10.87 -0.27
C ASP A 133 1.54 10.85 -1.29
N ALA A 134 1.07 9.66 -1.64
CA ALA A 134 -0.04 9.49 -2.56
C ALA A 134 -1.36 10.02 -1.97
N GLU A 135 -2.33 10.25 -2.85
CA GLU A 135 -3.70 10.55 -2.50
C GLU A 135 -4.64 9.48 -3.04
N LEU A 136 -5.67 9.14 -2.28
CA LEU A 136 -6.68 8.14 -2.63
C LEU A 136 -7.99 8.86 -2.91
N VAL A 137 -8.64 8.52 -4.02
CA VAL A 137 -9.88 9.18 -4.42
C VAL A 137 -11.04 8.22 -4.19
N ALA A 138 -11.97 8.63 -3.34
CA ALA A 138 -13.21 7.91 -3.08
C ALA A 138 -14.39 8.62 -3.76
N VAL A 139 -15.40 7.84 -4.14
CA VAL A 139 -16.70 8.32 -4.61
C VAL A 139 -17.78 7.67 -3.78
N GLY A 140 -18.67 8.48 -3.20
CA GLY A 140 -19.87 8.04 -2.50
C GLY A 140 -21.10 8.78 -3.01
N PRO A 141 -22.27 8.66 -2.34
CA PRO A 141 -23.51 9.32 -2.77
C PRO A 141 -23.41 10.86 -2.75
N ASN A 142 -22.49 11.40 -1.96
CA ASN A 142 -22.22 12.85 -1.87
C ASN A 142 -21.17 13.34 -2.89
N GLY A 143 -20.75 12.48 -3.82
CA GLY A 143 -19.78 12.80 -4.86
C GLY A 143 -18.36 12.32 -4.53
N ARG A 144 -17.38 12.98 -5.15
CA ARG A 144 -15.96 12.58 -5.14
C ARG A 144 -15.19 13.37 -4.09
N ARG A 145 -14.32 12.68 -3.34
CA ARG A 145 -13.35 13.30 -2.43
C ARG A 145 -11.95 12.69 -2.56
N THR A 146 -10.94 13.49 -2.29
CA THR A 146 -9.53 13.10 -2.28
C THR A 146 -9.03 13.03 -0.84
N ILE A 147 -8.33 11.95 -0.50
CA ILE A 147 -7.88 11.63 0.85
C ILE A 147 -6.35 11.40 0.81
N PRO A 148 -5.54 12.17 1.55
CA PRO A 148 -4.11 11.89 1.67
C PRO A 148 -3.85 10.50 2.24
N ALA A 149 -2.85 9.76 1.74
CA ALA A 149 -2.53 8.41 2.23
C ALA A 149 -2.25 8.36 3.74
N ARG A 150 -1.66 9.43 4.29
CA ARG A 150 -1.42 9.60 5.75
C ARG A 150 -2.70 9.64 6.60
N GLU A 151 -3.84 9.93 5.99
CA GLU A 151 -5.14 10.02 6.65
C GLU A 151 -6.03 8.83 6.29
N PHE A 152 -5.67 8.02 5.29
CA PHE A 152 -6.54 6.98 4.76
C PHE A 152 -6.65 5.73 5.65
N PHE A 153 -5.55 5.32 6.28
CA PHE A 153 -5.49 4.14 7.14
C PHE A 153 -5.66 4.56 8.60
N VAL A 154 -6.68 4.03 9.27
CA VAL A 154 -7.03 4.48 10.63
C VAL A 154 -6.83 3.41 11.70
N ASP A 155 -6.98 2.14 11.34
CA ASP A 155 -6.67 1.02 12.24
C ASP A 155 -6.51 -0.30 11.45
N TYR A 156 -6.29 -1.40 12.17
CA TYR A 156 -6.20 -2.75 11.63
C TYR A 156 -7.41 -3.09 10.75
N LEU A 157 -7.16 -3.33 9.44
CA LEU A 157 -8.20 -3.62 8.44
C LEU A 157 -9.26 -2.51 8.29
N GLN A 158 -8.93 -1.27 8.70
CA GLN A 158 -9.85 -0.14 8.70
C GLN A 158 -9.28 1.07 7.97
N THR A 159 -10.11 1.65 7.11
CA THR A 159 -9.82 2.89 6.38
C THR A 159 -10.84 3.96 6.76
N VAL A 160 -10.66 5.19 6.25
CA VAL A 160 -11.65 6.27 6.37
C VAL A 160 -12.83 6.15 5.39
N LEU A 161 -12.83 5.14 4.51
CA LEU A 161 -13.93 4.95 3.57
C LEU A 161 -15.22 4.69 4.34
N ALA A 162 -16.27 5.42 3.99
CA ALA A 162 -17.60 5.11 4.48
C ALA A 162 -18.13 3.82 3.82
N PRO A 163 -19.12 3.13 4.43
CA PRO A 163 -19.68 1.90 3.85
C PRO A 163 -20.25 2.06 2.43
N ASP A 164 -20.68 3.27 2.08
CA ASP A 164 -21.26 3.66 0.80
C ASP A 164 -20.25 4.29 -0.18
N GLU A 165 -18.96 4.27 0.15
CA GLU A 165 -17.90 4.79 -0.70
C GLU A 165 -17.12 3.71 -1.44
N LEU A 166 -16.73 4.04 -2.66
CA LEU A 166 -15.86 3.24 -3.52
C LEU A 166 -14.54 3.99 -3.77
N LEU A 167 -13.42 3.34 -3.47
CA LEU A 167 -12.10 3.81 -3.91
C LEU A 167 -11.99 3.65 -5.43
N VAL A 168 -11.83 4.76 -6.17
CA VAL A 168 -11.85 4.75 -7.64
C VAL A 168 -10.47 4.89 -8.27
N GLU A 169 -9.56 5.65 -7.66
CA GLU A 169 -8.19 5.82 -8.16
C GLU A 169 -7.20 6.21 -7.05
N VAL A 170 -5.92 6.03 -7.35
CA VAL A 170 -4.78 6.46 -6.52
C VAL A 170 -3.96 7.46 -7.34
N ARG A 171 -3.75 8.65 -6.79
CA ARG A 171 -2.90 9.70 -7.36
C ARG A 171 -1.52 9.61 -6.71
N VAL A 172 -0.50 9.28 -7.50
CA VAL A 172 0.87 9.08 -7.02
C VAL A 172 1.75 10.19 -7.57
N PRO A 173 2.28 11.10 -6.71
CA PRO A 173 3.23 12.11 -7.14
C PRO A 173 4.43 11.49 -7.87
N LYS A 174 4.92 12.18 -8.91
CA LYS A 174 6.13 11.72 -9.62
C LYS A 174 7.35 11.87 -8.73
N ALA A 175 8.09 10.78 -8.55
CA ALA A 175 9.33 10.72 -7.79
C ALA A 175 10.57 10.84 -8.70
N ASP A 176 10.49 11.66 -9.75
CA ASP A 176 11.60 11.85 -10.68
C ASP A 176 12.83 12.42 -9.95
N GLY A 177 14.01 11.84 -10.19
CA GLY A 177 15.26 12.25 -9.54
C GLY A 177 15.46 11.71 -8.12
N TRP A 178 14.50 10.95 -7.58
CA TRP A 178 14.68 10.22 -6.33
C TRP A 178 15.30 8.84 -6.59
N GLY A 179 16.24 8.45 -5.73
CA GLY A 179 16.61 7.06 -5.59
C GLY A 179 15.61 6.31 -4.72
N PHE A 180 15.37 5.03 -4.99
CA PHE A 180 14.38 4.25 -4.26
C PHE A 180 14.83 2.81 -4.04
N HIS A 181 14.26 2.17 -3.02
CA HIS A 181 14.38 0.73 -2.79
C HIS A 181 13.21 0.22 -1.94
N TYR A 182 12.78 -1.01 -2.18
CA TYR A 182 11.87 -1.73 -1.28
C TYR A 182 12.57 -2.95 -0.71
N GLU A 183 12.84 -2.92 0.60
CA GLU A 183 13.48 -4.02 1.32
C GLU A 183 12.42 -4.82 2.08
N LYS A 184 12.22 -6.09 1.69
CA LYS A 184 11.19 -6.96 2.26
C LYS A 184 11.81 -8.16 2.97
N PHE A 185 11.67 -8.24 4.29
CA PHE A 185 12.04 -9.45 5.03
C PHE A 185 10.82 -10.34 5.26
N HIS A 186 10.87 -11.58 4.77
CA HIS A 186 9.75 -12.51 4.75
C HIS A 186 10.26 -13.96 4.90
N ARG A 187 9.37 -14.89 5.28
CA ARG A 187 9.75 -16.31 5.48
C ARG A 187 9.83 -17.10 4.17
N VAL A 188 8.93 -16.81 3.24
CA VAL A 188 8.85 -17.43 1.90
C VAL A 188 8.46 -16.35 0.89
N ALA A 189 8.89 -16.49 -0.37
CA ALA A 189 8.83 -15.43 -1.38
C ALA A 189 7.46 -14.74 -1.52
N GLN A 190 6.38 -15.52 -1.40
CA GLN A 190 5.00 -15.07 -1.56
C GLN A 190 4.32 -14.58 -0.26
N ALA A 191 5.01 -14.61 0.88
CA ALA A 191 4.43 -14.21 2.16
C ALA A 191 4.38 -12.68 2.32
N TRP A 192 3.53 -12.23 3.23
CA TRP A 192 3.60 -10.88 3.77
C TRP A 192 4.98 -10.61 4.42
N PRO A 193 5.44 -9.35 4.43
CA PRO A 193 6.59 -8.95 5.22
C PRO A 193 6.40 -9.26 6.70
N ILE A 194 7.43 -9.82 7.33
CA ILE A 194 7.62 -9.65 8.78
C ILE A 194 7.88 -8.15 9.02
N VAL A 195 8.77 -7.55 8.24
CA VAL A 195 8.96 -6.10 8.13
C VAL A 195 9.27 -5.76 6.67
N GLY A 196 8.60 -4.73 6.16
CA GLY A 196 8.88 -4.14 4.85
C GLY A 196 9.34 -2.71 5.04
N VAL A 197 10.32 -2.27 4.27
CA VAL A 197 10.81 -0.89 4.29
C VAL A 197 10.80 -0.32 2.88
N ALA A 198 9.99 0.72 2.69
CA ALA A 198 9.94 1.51 1.47
C ALA A 198 10.81 2.76 1.67
N ALA A 199 11.89 2.90 0.90
CA ALA A 199 12.80 4.04 0.98
C ALA A 199 12.75 4.86 -0.31
N LEU A 200 12.63 6.18 -0.15
CA LEU A 200 12.88 7.20 -1.16
C LEU A 200 13.96 8.14 -0.63
N VAL A 201 15.00 8.37 -1.41
CA VAL A 201 16.13 9.22 -1.04
C VAL A 201 16.43 10.23 -2.13
N ARG A 202 16.52 11.50 -1.78
CA ARG A 202 17.05 12.56 -2.62
C ARG A 202 18.39 13.00 -2.06
N ARG A 203 19.42 12.98 -2.91
CA ARG A 203 20.77 13.42 -2.55
C ARG A 203 21.05 14.80 -3.12
N ASP A 204 21.82 15.58 -2.38
CA ASP A 204 22.43 16.82 -2.84
C ASP A 204 23.87 16.88 -2.33
N ASN A 205 24.81 17.36 -3.15
CA ASN A 205 26.21 17.58 -2.76
C ASN A 205 26.82 16.45 -1.90
N GLY A 206 26.61 15.19 -2.30
CA GLY A 206 27.17 14.00 -1.63
C GLY A 206 26.40 13.52 -0.39
N HIS A 207 25.48 14.29 0.16
CA HIS A 207 24.69 13.94 1.34
C HIS A 207 23.20 13.70 1.00
N ILE A 208 22.47 13.09 1.94
CA ILE A 208 21.02 12.94 1.85
C ILE A 208 20.37 14.29 2.17
N ALA A 209 19.72 14.90 1.18
CA ALA A 209 18.95 16.12 1.37
C ALA A 209 17.57 15.83 1.95
N GLU A 210 16.94 14.73 1.52
CA GLU A 210 15.65 14.28 2.01
C GLU A 210 15.56 12.75 1.93
N ALA A 211 14.96 12.14 2.94
CA ALA A 211 14.62 10.73 2.94
C ALA A 211 13.17 10.54 3.39
N ARG A 212 12.49 9.58 2.79
CA ARG A 212 11.15 9.11 3.18
C ARG A 212 11.21 7.62 3.37
N VAL A 213 10.77 7.16 4.53
CA VAL A 213 10.89 5.77 4.97
C VAL A 213 9.52 5.30 5.47
N GLY A 214 8.86 4.46 4.68
CA GLY A 214 7.64 3.76 5.08
C GLY A 214 7.93 2.39 5.67
N LEU A 215 7.16 2.00 6.67
CA LEU A 215 7.27 0.72 7.36
C LEU A 215 5.98 -0.08 7.22
N SER A 216 6.10 -1.31 6.71
CA SER A 216 5.04 -2.31 6.73
C SER A 216 5.12 -3.16 7.99
N ASN A 217 3.98 -3.49 8.56
CA ASN A 217 3.82 -4.40 9.71
C ASN A 217 4.52 -3.93 11.01
N MET A 218 4.63 -2.61 11.21
CA MET A 218 5.23 -1.97 12.38
C MET A 218 4.21 -1.24 13.29
N GLY A 219 2.92 -1.40 13.01
CA GLY A 219 1.79 -0.84 13.76
C GLY A 219 0.47 -1.44 13.28
N SER A 220 -0.66 -0.92 13.75
CA SER A 220 -1.98 -1.32 13.22
C SER A 220 -2.28 -0.72 11.84
N THR A 221 -1.51 0.29 11.43
CA THR A 221 -1.53 0.95 10.11
C THR A 221 -0.11 0.99 9.52
N PRO A 222 0.05 1.28 8.21
CA PRO A 222 1.37 1.65 7.67
C PRO A 222 1.91 2.91 8.36
N LEU A 223 3.22 2.96 8.61
CA LEU A 223 3.86 4.05 9.34
C LEU A 223 4.96 4.73 8.52
N ARG A 224 5.23 6.00 8.81
CA ARG A 224 6.45 6.70 8.41
C ARG A 224 7.45 6.66 9.57
N ALA A 225 8.70 6.29 9.30
CA ALA A 225 9.78 6.28 10.28
C ALA A 225 10.36 7.70 10.45
N THR A 226 9.53 8.64 10.89
CA THR A 226 9.84 10.08 10.89
C THR A 226 11.11 10.43 11.68
N ALA A 227 11.38 9.75 12.80
CA ALA A 227 12.63 9.93 13.55
C ALA A 227 13.87 9.56 12.71
N ALA A 228 13.81 8.46 11.95
CA ALA A 228 14.88 8.08 11.03
C ALA A 228 14.97 9.05 9.84
N GLU A 229 13.85 9.49 9.27
CA GLU A 229 13.84 10.50 8.18
C GLU A 229 14.57 11.78 8.58
N GLN A 230 14.31 12.28 9.80
CA GLN A 230 14.97 13.46 10.35
C GLN A 230 16.46 13.22 10.59
N ALA A 231 16.84 12.07 11.15
CA ALA A 231 18.23 11.71 11.41
C ALA A 231 19.04 11.46 10.12
N LEU A 232 18.39 11.08 9.03
CA LEU A 232 19.01 10.84 7.73
C LEU A 232 19.38 12.14 6.99
N ALA A 233 18.72 13.25 7.30
CA ALA A 233 19.06 14.55 6.69
C ALA A 233 20.51 14.92 7.01
N GLY A 234 21.31 15.18 5.97
CA GLY A 234 22.74 15.47 6.08
C GLY A 234 23.67 14.25 6.18
N ALA A 235 23.13 13.02 6.21
CA ALA A 235 23.98 11.83 6.21
C ALA A 235 24.75 11.72 4.87
N GLY A 236 26.08 11.68 4.95
CA GLY A 236 26.98 11.66 3.78
C GLY A 236 27.70 10.34 3.54
N ASP A 237 27.67 9.41 4.51
CA ASP A 237 28.41 8.15 4.46
C ASP A 237 27.59 6.98 5.05
N PRO A 238 28.00 5.72 4.81
CA PRO A 238 27.27 4.56 5.30
C PRO A 238 27.16 4.44 6.83
N ASP A 239 28.09 4.99 7.58
CA ASP A 239 28.06 4.95 9.05
C ASP A 239 27.05 5.96 9.60
N ALA A 240 26.91 7.13 8.97
CA ALA A 240 25.87 8.10 9.28
C ALA A 240 24.48 7.53 9.00
N VAL A 241 24.29 6.84 7.86
CA VAL A 241 23.04 6.14 7.55
C VAL A 241 22.75 5.05 8.59
N ALA A 242 23.76 4.29 9.00
CA ALA A 242 23.60 3.26 10.02
C ALA A 242 23.15 3.85 11.37
N ARG A 243 23.75 4.96 11.82
CA ARG A 243 23.36 5.64 13.05
C ARG A 243 21.92 6.16 12.98
N ALA A 244 21.53 6.78 11.86
CA ALA A 244 20.18 7.29 11.67
C ALA A 244 19.10 6.18 11.64
N ALA A 245 19.44 5.02 11.06
CA ALA A 245 18.53 3.88 10.97
C ALA A 245 18.18 3.27 12.35
N GLU A 246 18.97 3.51 13.40
CA GLU A 246 18.63 3.03 14.76
C GLU A 246 17.30 3.63 15.27
N SER A 247 16.93 4.82 14.80
CA SER A 247 15.68 5.49 15.12
C SER A 247 14.47 4.97 14.32
N ALA A 248 14.65 3.99 13.42
CA ALA A 248 13.57 3.50 12.55
C ALA A 248 12.39 2.88 13.31
N ALA A 249 12.63 2.29 14.48
CA ALA A 249 11.59 1.66 15.30
C ALA A 249 10.96 2.62 16.33
N GLU A 250 11.42 3.87 16.43
CA GLU A 250 10.86 4.83 17.39
C GLU A 250 9.40 5.14 17.08
N GLY A 251 8.56 5.14 18.11
CA GLY A 251 7.11 5.38 17.96
C GLY A 251 6.31 4.22 17.36
N THR A 252 6.96 3.11 16.98
CA THR A 252 6.29 1.94 16.42
C THR A 252 5.70 1.04 17.52
N ARG A 253 4.66 0.26 17.18
CA ARG A 253 4.01 -0.73 18.06
C ARG A 253 3.63 -1.99 17.28
N PRO A 254 4.61 -2.74 16.75
CA PRO A 254 4.33 -3.97 16.00
C PRO A 254 3.61 -5.00 16.86
N SER A 255 2.70 -5.77 16.26
CA SER A 255 2.03 -6.88 16.92
C SER A 255 2.97 -8.08 17.10
N GLN A 256 2.63 -8.94 18.04
CA GLN A 256 3.24 -10.25 18.19
C GLN A 256 2.45 -11.30 17.41
N ASP A 257 3.14 -12.12 16.63
CA ASP A 257 2.54 -13.26 15.92
C ASP A 257 3.56 -14.41 15.78
N PRO A 258 3.20 -15.57 15.19
CA PRO A 258 4.14 -16.68 14.98
C PRO A 258 5.33 -16.36 14.07
N SER A 259 5.33 -15.21 13.40
CA SER A 259 6.42 -14.78 12.50
C SER A 259 7.46 -13.92 13.22
N GLY A 260 7.14 -13.32 14.37
CA GLY A 260 8.12 -12.56 15.16
C GLY A 260 7.54 -11.81 16.35
N SER A 261 8.39 -11.57 17.35
CA SER A 261 8.07 -10.70 18.48
C SER A 261 8.20 -9.22 18.10
N PRO A 262 7.59 -8.29 18.87
CA PRO A 262 7.76 -6.86 18.67
C PRO A 262 9.24 -6.42 18.69
N GLU A 263 10.05 -7.00 19.57
CA GLU A 263 11.49 -6.70 19.68
C GLU A 263 12.26 -7.16 18.45
N TYR A 264 11.92 -8.34 17.92
CA TYR A 264 12.52 -8.84 16.68
C TYR A 264 12.17 -7.95 15.48
N ARG A 265 10.92 -7.51 15.38
CA ARG A 265 10.46 -6.57 14.34
C ARG A 265 11.14 -5.21 14.47
N ALA A 266 11.28 -4.68 15.68
CA ALA A 266 12.02 -3.44 15.92
C ALA A 266 13.50 -3.56 15.51
N HIS A 267 14.15 -4.68 15.83
CA HIS A 267 15.52 -4.94 15.37
C HIS A 267 15.60 -5.00 13.84
N LEU A 268 14.68 -5.73 13.19
CA LEU A 268 14.62 -5.82 11.73
C LEU A 268 14.39 -4.45 11.09
N ALA A 269 13.48 -3.62 11.62
CA ALA A 269 13.20 -2.30 11.08
C ALA A 269 14.47 -1.44 10.96
N ARG A 270 15.35 -1.47 11.96
CA ARG A 270 16.64 -0.74 11.92
C ARG A 270 17.59 -1.29 10.86
N VAL A 271 17.77 -2.62 10.84
CA VAL A 271 18.66 -3.29 9.89
C VAL A 271 18.20 -3.08 8.45
N LEU A 272 16.91 -3.24 8.18
CA LEU A 272 16.33 -3.12 6.85
C LEU A 272 16.25 -1.66 6.40
N THR A 273 16.01 -0.71 7.30
CA THR A 273 16.08 0.73 6.98
C THR A 273 17.47 1.13 6.52
N LYS A 274 18.52 0.70 7.23
CA LYS A 274 19.89 0.92 6.79
C LYS A 274 20.11 0.40 5.36
N ARG A 275 19.74 -0.86 5.09
CA ARG A 275 19.92 -1.47 3.76
C ARG A 275 19.16 -0.72 2.67
N ALA A 276 17.88 -0.45 2.92
CA ALA A 276 17.01 0.21 1.95
C ALA A 276 17.51 1.60 1.60
N VAL A 277 17.93 2.38 2.60
CA VAL A 277 18.44 3.74 2.39
C VAL A 277 19.79 3.73 1.68
N LEU A 278 20.71 2.82 2.02
CA LEU A 278 22.00 2.71 1.30
C LEU A 278 21.81 2.37 -0.17
N THR A 279 20.94 1.41 -0.48
CA THR A 279 20.62 1.05 -1.87
C THR A 279 19.94 2.20 -2.59
N ALA A 280 18.91 2.82 -1.99
CA ALA A 280 18.23 3.97 -2.57
C ALA A 280 19.18 5.17 -2.79
N ALA A 281 20.15 5.38 -1.91
CA ALA A 281 21.13 6.45 -2.01
C ALA A 281 22.27 6.15 -3.01
N GLY A 282 22.42 4.91 -3.49
CA GLY A 282 23.59 4.48 -4.25
C GLY A 282 24.88 4.51 -3.43
N MET A 283 24.80 4.10 -2.15
CA MET A 283 25.91 4.02 -1.19
C MET A 283 26.22 2.57 -0.74
N GLY A 284 25.59 1.58 -1.39
CA GLY A 284 25.72 0.15 -1.09
C GLY A 284 26.66 -0.60 -2.02
#